data_AF-X1ESA9-F1
#
_entry.id   AF-X1ESA9-F1
#
_cell.length_a   1.000
_cell.length_b   1.000
_cell.length_c   1.000
_cell.angle_alpha   90.00
_cell.angle_beta   90.00
_cell.angle_gamma   90.00
#
_symmetry.space_group_name_H-M   'P 1'
#
loop_
_entity.id
_entity.type
_entity.pdbx_description
1 polymer ?
#
loop_
_entity_poly.entity_id
_entity_poly.type
_entity_poly.pdbx_seq_one_letter_code
_entity_poly.pdbx_strand_id
1 'polypeptide(L)'
;GYVTRSRGVTIHRQDCYSVVHEDEKERLIAVEWGQTDSLYPVNIQVEAWDRVGLIRDITTIVAEEGVNIASVSSVHHDDNSVSENFTLQTKDLAQLSRLMAKIDGIRGVIGVSRVGDEATIKPKPSA
;
A
#
# COMPACT_ATOMS: atom_id res chain seq x y z
N GLY A 1 -9.39 20.33 10.15
CA GLY A 1 -8.93 20.76 8.82
C GLY A 1 -9.70 22.01 8.44
N TYR A 2 -9.13 22.93 7.67
CA TYR A 2 -9.79 24.18 7.29
C TYR A 2 -10.47 24.07 5.91
N VAL A 3 -11.57 24.78 5.73
CA VAL A 3 -12.25 24.96 4.42
C VAL A 3 -12.18 26.44 4.01
N THR A 4 -11.59 26.74 2.86
CA THR A 4 -11.83 28.01 2.17
C THR A 4 -12.44 27.86 0.79
N ARG A 5 -13.34 28.81 0.52
CA ARG A 5 -14.16 28.94 -0.68
C ARG A 5 -13.30 29.24 -1.90
N SER A 6 -13.29 28.30 -2.85
CA SER A 6 -13.80 28.53 -4.22
C SER A 6 -13.29 27.51 -5.25
N ARG A 7 -12.41 26.55 -4.93
CA ARG A 7 -11.99 25.51 -5.91
C ARG A 7 -11.22 24.29 -5.40
N GLY A 8 -11.20 23.97 -4.10
CA GLY A 8 -10.54 22.74 -3.62
C GLY A 8 -10.46 22.63 -2.11
N VAL A 9 -10.43 21.39 -1.60
CA VAL A 9 -10.20 21.08 -0.19
C VAL A 9 -8.72 20.72 -0.01
N THR A 10 -8.02 21.45 0.86
CA THR A 10 -6.64 21.14 1.25
C THR A 10 -6.62 20.58 2.65
N ILE A 11 -6.14 19.34 2.81
CA ILE A 11 -6.08 18.66 4.10
C ILE A 11 -4.74 18.96 4.78
N HIS A 12 -4.81 19.69 5.90
CA HIS A 12 -3.65 19.95 6.77
C HIS A 12 -3.71 19.06 8.01
N ARG A 13 -2.54 18.57 8.43
CA ARG A 13 -2.35 17.91 9.73
C ARG A 13 -2.41 18.96 10.84
N GLN A 14 -2.95 18.60 12.01
CA GLN A 14 -3.22 19.56 13.10
C GLN A 14 -1.95 20.28 13.62
N ASP A 15 -0.78 19.68 13.41
CA ASP A 15 0.54 20.18 13.81
C ASP A 15 1.24 21.01 12.72
N CYS A 16 0.55 21.37 11.63
CA CYS A 16 1.12 22.18 10.57
C CYS A 16 1.29 23.65 11.03
N TYR A 17 2.53 24.17 10.95
CA TYR A 17 2.92 25.53 11.39
C TYR A 17 2.03 26.66 10.83
N SER A 18 1.53 26.51 9.61
CA SER A 18 0.61 27.46 8.96
C SER A 18 -0.75 27.55 9.65
N VAL A 19 -1.27 26.43 10.17
CA VAL A 19 -2.59 26.37 10.82
C VAL A 19 -2.60 27.08 12.18
N VAL A 20 -1.44 27.19 12.84
CA VAL A 20 -1.30 27.79 14.18
C VAL A 20 -1.35 29.32 14.14
N HIS A 21 -1.00 29.92 13.00
CA HIS A 21 -0.95 31.38 12.79
C HIS A 21 -2.13 31.91 11.95
N GLU A 22 -3.16 31.10 11.73
CA GLU A 22 -4.32 31.48 10.93
C GLU A 22 -5.34 32.26 11.78
N ASP A 23 -5.64 33.50 11.39
CA ASP A 23 -6.53 34.42 12.13
C ASP A 23 -8.02 34.01 12.09
N GLU A 24 -8.41 33.10 11.18
CA GLU A 24 -9.82 32.71 10.96
C GLU A 24 -10.15 31.30 11.50
N LYS A 25 -9.98 31.08 12.80
CA LYS A 25 -10.27 29.78 13.46
C LYS A 25 -11.70 29.26 13.26
N GLU A 26 -12.66 30.14 12.96
CA GLU A 26 -14.07 29.81 12.77
C GLU A 26 -14.37 28.95 11.52
N ARG A 27 -13.42 28.78 10.58
CA ARG A 27 -13.60 27.89 9.42
C ARG A 27 -12.81 26.58 9.47
N LEU A 28 -12.29 26.23 10.64
CA LEU A 28 -11.77 24.90 10.94
C LEU A 28 -12.94 23.95 11.20
N ILE A 29 -13.16 23.00 10.30
CA ILE A 29 -14.10 21.90 10.52
C ILE A 29 -13.29 20.68 10.96
N ALA A 30 -13.69 20.08 12.08
CA ALA A 30 -13.20 18.76 12.44
C ALA A 30 -13.67 17.79 11.37
N VAL A 31 -12.72 17.29 10.58
CA VAL A 31 -12.97 16.23 9.61
C VAL A 31 -12.43 14.95 10.23
N GLU A 32 -13.30 13.98 10.36
CA GLU A 32 -12.90 12.61 10.65
C GLU A 32 -12.82 11.89 9.31
N TRP A 33 -11.75 11.13 9.12
CA TRP A 33 -11.76 10.12 8.07
C TRP A 33 -12.85 9.12 8.47
N GLY A 34 -13.97 9.14 7.74
CA GLY A 34 -15.07 8.23 8.02
C GLY A 34 -14.54 6.80 8.07
N GLN A 35 -14.82 6.09 9.16
CA GLN A 35 -14.60 4.66 9.21
C GLN A 35 -15.66 4.01 8.33
N THR A 36 -15.37 3.88 7.05
CA THR A 36 -16.11 2.98 6.18
C THR A 36 -15.50 1.60 6.31
N ASP A 37 -16.32 0.56 6.50
CA ASP A 37 -15.94 -0.86 6.36
C ASP A 37 -15.51 -1.24 4.91
N SER A 38 -15.20 -0.23 4.09
CA SER A 38 -14.78 -0.38 2.71
C SER A 38 -13.42 -1.06 2.65
N LEU A 39 -13.36 -2.18 1.95
CA LEU A 39 -12.10 -2.80 1.60
C LEU A 39 -11.43 -2.00 0.48
N TYR A 40 -10.15 -1.71 0.65
CA TYR A 40 -9.36 -0.97 -0.34
C TYR A 40 -8.49 -1.93 -1.15
N PRO A 41 -8.54 -1.88 -2.49
CA PRO A 41 -7.63 -2.64 -3.33
C PRO A 41 -6.21 -2.06 -3.20
N VAL A 42 -5.24 -2.94 -2.98
CA VAL A 42 -3.82 -2.61 -2.88
C VAL A 42 -3.02 -3.57 -3.73
N ASN A 43 -2.13 -3.04 -4.55
CA ASN A 43 -1.21 -3.84 -5.34
C ASN A 43 0.09 -4.08 -4.57
N ILE A 44 0.52 -5.34 -4.50
CA ILE A 44 1.83 -5.73 -4.01
C ILE A 44 2.57 -6.55 -5.07
N GLN A 45 3.89 -6.44 -5.05
CA GLN A 45 4.80 -7.25 -5.85
C GLN A 45 5.71 -8.02 -4.90
N VAL A 46 5.77 -9.33 -5.09
CA VAL A 46 6.62 -10.26 -4.35
C VAL A 46 7.68 -10.79 -5.31
N GLU A 47 8.93 -10.47 -5.03
CA GLU A 47 10.08 -11.04 -5.74
C GLU A 47 10.51 -12.32 -5.02
N ALA A 48 10.66 -13.41 -5.74
CA ALA A 48 11.00 -14.70 -5.15
C ALA A 48 11.77 -15.61 -6.12
N TRP A 49 12.42 -16.62 -5.57
CA TRP A 49 12.92 -17.76 -6.33
C TRP A 49 11.79 -18.72 -6.67
N ASP A 50 11.63 -19.07 -7.94
CA ASP A 50 10.58 -19.98 -8.35
C ASP A 50 10.83 -21.38 -7.76
N ARG A 51 9.83 -21.88 -7.03
CA ARG A 51 9.84 -23.21 -6.43
C ARG A 51 8.44 -23.76 -6.31
N VAL A 52 8.38 -25.09 -6.28
CA VAL A 52 7.13 -25.81 -6.00
C VAL A 52 6.56 -25.35 -4.65
N GLY A 53 5.29 -24.92 -4.70
CA GLY A 53 4.54 -24.49 -3.52
C GLY A 53 4.65 -22.99 -3.18
N LEU A 54 5.43 -22.18 -3.90
CA LEU A 54 5.55 -20.74 -3.61
C LEU A 54 4.18 -20.03 -3.56
N ILE A 55 3.38 -20.15 -4.62
CA ILE A 55 2.03 -19.56 -4.68
C ILE A 55 1.13 -20.05 -3.55
N ARG A 56 1.19 -21.35 -3.23
CA ARG A 56 0.42 -21.93 -2.12
C ARG A 56 0.81 -21.28 -0.80
N ASP A 57 2.10 -21.13 -0.54
CA ASP A 57 2.59 -20.56 0.72
C ASP A 57 2.15 -19.09 0.86
N ILE A 58 2.26 -18.30 -0.22
CA ILE A 58 1.79 -16.90 -0.23
C ILE A 58 0.28 -16.84 0.00
N THR A 59 -0.52 -17.56 -0.80
CA THR A 59 -1.99 -17.52 -0.73
C THR A 59 -2.52 -18.06 0.60
N THR A 60 -1.83 -19.01 1.24
CA THR A 60 -2.17 -19.49 2.59
C THR A 60 -2.05 -18.36 3.61
N ILE A 61 -0.96 -17.60 3.60
CA ILE A 61 -0.77 -16.45 4.50
C ILE A 61 -1.84 -15.37 4.25
N VAL A 62 -2.16 -15.10 2.98
CA VAL A 62 -3.23 -14.13 2.63
C VAL A 62 -4.58 -14.58 3.18
N ALA A 63 -4.92 -15.87 3.05
CA ALA A 63 -6.16 -16.43 3.58
C ALA A 63 -6.21 -16.41 5.12
N GLU A 64 -5.09 -16.70 5.80
CA GLU A 64 -4.99 -16.63 7.26
C GLU A 64 -5.21 -15.21 7.82
N GLU A 65 -4.82 -14.17 7.08
CA GLU A 65 -5.11 -12.77 7.42
C GLU A 65 -6.53 -12.33 7.05
N GLY A 66 -7.34 -13.22 6.47
CA GLY A 66 -8.71 -12.93 6.03
C GLY A 66 -8.77 -11.87 4.93
N VAL A 67 -7.75 -11.81 4.07
CA VAL A 67 -7.65 -10.85 2.97
C VAL A 67 -8.10 -11.52 1.67
N ASN A 68 -8.92 -10.81 0.89
CA ASN A 68 -9.34 -11.30 -0.43
C ASN A 68 -8.30 -10.95 -1.50
N ILE A 69 -8.06 -11.88 -2.43
CA ILE A 69 -7.21 -11.68 -3.60
C ILE A 69 -8.14 -11.35 -4.77
N ALA A 70 -8.05 -10.13 -5.30
CA ALA A 70 -8.83 -9.70 -6.47
C ALA A 70 -8.19 -10.16 -7.78
N SER A 71 -6.86 -10.17 -7.86
CA SER A 71 -6.12 -10.66 -9.01
C SER A 71 -4.73 -11.14 -8.60
N VAL A 72 -4.18 -12.03 -9.43
CA VAL A 72 -2.80 -12.52 -9.34
C VAL A 72 -2.23 -12.63 -10.74
N SER A 73 -0.98 -12.26 -10.92
CA SER A 73 -0.24 -12.46 -12.17
C SER A 73 1.25 -12.67 -11.89
N SER A 74 1.85 -13.62 -12.59
CA SER A 74 3.24 -14.03 -12.41
C SER A 74 4.08 -13.60 -13.62
N VAL A 75 5.27 -13.07 -13.36
CA VAL A 75 6.27 -12.75 -14.39
C VAL A 75 7.53 -13.54 -14.06
N HIS A 76 7.89 -14.48 -14.93
CA HIS A 76 9.09 -15.30 -14.77
C HIS A 76 10.28 -14.63 -15.45
N HIS A 77 11.46 -14.73 -14.83
CA HIS A 77 12.72 -14.18 -15.33
C HIS A 77 13.71 -15.28 -15.70
N ASP A 78 14.68 -14.95 -16.54
CA ASP A 78 15.69 -15.90 -17.06
C ASP A 78 16.66 -16.41 -15.98
N ASP A 79 16.74 -15.73 -14.84
CA ASP A 79 17.60 -16.09 -13.71
C ASP A 79 16.93 -17.07 -12.74
N ASN A 80 15.75 -17.60 -13.05
CA ASN A 80 14.92 -18.47 -12.21
C ASN A 80 14.26 -17.75 -11.01
N SER A 81 14.21 -16.41 -11.05
CA SER A 81 13.34 -15.61 -10.18
C SER A 81 11.96 -15.40 -10.82
N VAL A 82 10.99 -15.04 -9.97
CA VAL A 82 9.61 -14.74 -10.35
C VAL A 82 9.12 -13.52 -9.59
N SER A 83 8.45 -12.61 -10.29
CA SER A 83 7.71 -11.49 -9.71
C SER A 83 6.22 -11.83 -9.68
N GLU A 84 5.69 -12.02 -8.48
CA GLU A 84 4.27 -12.28 -8.25
C GLU A 84 3.55 -10.98 -7.89
N ASN A 85 2.63 -10.56 -8.74
CA ASN A 85 1.84 -9.36 -8.55
C ASN A 85 0.45 -9.73 -8.04
N PHE A 86 0.06 -9.20 -6.89
CA PHE A 86 -1.24 -9.43 -6.27
C PHE A 86 -2.00 -8.12 -6.10
N THR A 87 -3.28 -8.12 -6.46
CA THR A 87 -4.22 -7.10 -6.00
C THR A 87 -5.00 -7.66 -4.82
N LEU A 88 -4.85 -7.05 -3.66
CA LEU A 88 -5.39 -7.48 -2.38
C LEU A 88 -6.42 -6.49 -1.85
N GLN A 89 -7.47 -6.98 -1.21
CA GLN A 89 -8.49 -6.14 -0.58
C GLN A 89 -8.27 -6.07 0.93
N THR A 90 -7.69 -4.98 1.41
CA THR A 90 -7.32 -4.79 2.82
C THR A 90 -8.20 -3.76 3.51
N LYS A 91 -8.45 -3.94 4.81
CA LYS A 91 -9.24 -3.02 5.63
C LYS A 91 -8.48 -1.75 6.00
N ASP A 92 -7.20 -1.92 6.35
CA ASP A 92 -6.33 -0.83 6.79
C ASP A 92 -4.86 -1.12 6.47
N LEU A 93 -4.03 -0.09 6.65
CA LEU A 93 -2.59 -0.18 6.44
C LEU A 93 -1.92 -1.17 7.41
N ALA A 94 -2.47 -1.35 8.62
CA ALA A 94 -1.89 -2.26 9.62
C ALA A 94 -2.02 -3.73 9.19
N GLN A 95 -3.15 -4.12 8.61
CA GLN A 95 -3.39 -5.44 8.03
C GLN A 95 -2.43 -5.68 6.85
N LEU A 96 -2.29 -4.69 5.95
CA LEU A 96 -1.34 -4.78 4.84
C LEU A 96 0.09 -4.95 5.34
N SER A 97 0.55 -4.14 6.30
CA SER A 97 1.92 -4.22 6.82
C SER A 97 2.22 -5.56 7.49
N ARG A 98 1.27 -6.11 8.28
CA ARG A 98 1.43 -7.46 8.86
C ARG A 98 1.51 -8.52 7.78
N LEU A 99 0.64 -8.44 6.77
CA LEU A 99 0.61 -9.38 5.66
C LEU A 99 1.93 -9.37 4.89
N MET A 100 2.43 -8.19 4.50
CA MET A 100 3.71 -8.06 3.79
C MET A 100 4.87 -8.64 4.60
N ALA A 101 4.93 -8.37 5.92
CA ALA A 101 5.97 -8.91 6.79
C ALA A 101 5.93 -10.45 6.89
N LYS A 102 4.73 -11.05 6.90
CA LYS A 102 4.58 -12.51 6.89
C LYS A 102 5.01 -13.12 5.56
N ILE A 103 4.65 -12.49 4.45
CA ILE A 103 5.05 -12.95 3.10
C ILE A 103 6.57 -12.86 2.92
N ASP A 104 7.20 -11.79 3.41
CA ASP A 104 8.66 -11.60 3.37
C ASP A 104 9.42 -12.72 4.12
N GLY A 105 8.79 -13.30 5.15
CA GLY A 105 9.34 -14.45 5.89
C GLY A 105 9.22 -15.81 5.18
N ILE A 106 8.54 -15.90 4.04
CA ILE A 106 8.41 -17.15 3.29
C ILE A 106 9.76 -17.52 2.69
N ARG A 107 10.17 -18.78 2.86
CA ARG A 107 11.40 -19.30 2.25
C ARG A 107 11.37 -19.11 0.73
N GLY A 108 12.37 -18.43 0.19
CA GLY A 108 12.51 -18.17 -1.25
C GLY A 108 11.98 -16.81 -1.67
N VAL A 109 11.27 -16.08 -0.81
CA VAL A 109 10.96 -14.67 -1.04
C VAL A 109 12.24 -13.85 -0.85
N ILE A 110 12.50 -12.97 -1.81
CA ILE A 110 13.63 -12.03 -1.86
C ILE A 110 13.19 -10.69 -1.29
N GLY A 111 11.96 -10.27 -1.58
CA GLY A 111 11.37 -9.08 -1.00
C GLY A 111 9.91 -8.86 -1.39
N VAL A 112 9.21 -8.06 -0.58
CA VAL A 112 7.82 -7.66 -0.82
C VAL A 112 7.73 -6.15 -0.86
N SER A 113 7.11 -5.60 -1.91
CA SER A 113 6.92 -4.16 -2.06
C SER A 113 5.50 -3.82 -2.45
N ARG A 114 5.04 -2.62 -2.08
CA ARG A 114 3.76 -2.10 -2.54
C ARG A 114 3.98 -1.42 -3.89
N VAL A 115 3.22 -1.83 -4.90
CA VAL A 115 3.19 -1.15 -6.19
C VAL A 115 2.29 0.06 -6.02
N GLY A 116 2.88 1.23 -5.81
CA GLY A 116 2.13 2.48 -5.85
C GLY A 116 1.72 2.79 -7.29
N ASP A 117 0.56 3.42 -7.48
CA ASP A 117 0.25 4.10 -8.74
C ASP A 117 1.43 5.03 -9.06
N GLU A 118 2.03 4.86 -10.24
CA GLU A 118 3.32 5.44 -10.64
C GLU A 118 3.56 6.87 -10.15
N ALA A 119 4.48 7.02 -9.20
CA ALA A 119 5.18 8.26 -8.95
C ALA A 119 6.69 7.97 -8.80
N THR A 120 7.39 8.07 -9.93
CA THR A 120 8.82 8.37 -10.06
C THR A 120 9.84 7.38 -9.52
N ILE A 121 10.16 6.35 -10.30
CA ILE A 121 11.56 5.90 -10.42
C ILE A 121 12.25 6.89 -11.36
N LYS A 122 12.87 7.96 -10.82
CA LYS A 122 13.86 8.72 -11.61
C LYS A 122 15.13 7.86 -11.68
N PRO A 123 15.64 7.49 -12.86
CA PRO A 123 16.96 6.90 -12.94
C PRO A 123 18.00 7.92 -12.47
N LYS A 124 18.89 7.47 -11.58
CA LYS A 124 20.03 8.24 -11.09
C LYS A 124 20.93 8.59 -12.29
N PRO A 125 21.33 9.85 -12.51
CA PRO A 125 22.28 10.16 -13.58
C PRO A 125 23.62 9.50 -13.25
N SER A 126 24.13 8.70 -14.19
CA SER A 126 25.49 8.19 -14.17
C SER A 126 26.49 9.35 -14.10
N ALA A 127 27.51 9.18 -13.27
CA ALA A 127 28.63 10.09 -13.10
C ALA A 127 29.46 10.25 -14.38
#